data_AF-A0A7W5ZLE1-F1
#
_entry.id   AF-A0A7W5ZLE1-F1
#
_cell.length_a   1.000
_cell.length_b   1.000
_cell.length_c   1.000
_cell.angle_alpha   90.00
_cell.angle_beta   90.00
_cell.angle_gamma   90.00
#
_symmetry.space_group_name_H-M   'P 1'
#
loop_
_entity.id
_entity.type
_entity.pdbx_description
1 polymer ?
#
loop_
_entity_poly.entity_id
_entity_poly.type
_entity_poly.pdbx_seq_one_letter_code
_entity_poly.pdbx_strand_id
1 'polypeptide(L)'
;MLEITSDNKLKRLIVVGDRVLIRPKNPVDQTPTGLYLPPTVTEKEQVQSGYVIKVGPGYPIPTPTDDEPWKETEEKVKYMPLQAQEGDVAIYLQRNAIDVVFNNEKYVIVPQASILMLERIEDLFT
;
A
#
# COMPACT_ATOMS: atom_id res chain seq x y z
N MET A 1 -14.46 -27.44 4.78
CA MET A 1 -14.94 -26.07 4.54
C MET A 1 -13.92 -25.14 5.19
N LEU A 2 -13.17 -24.36 4.43
CA LEU A 2 -12.21 -23.41 5.01
C LEU A 2 -13.01 -22.20 5.51
N GLU A 3 -13.12 -22.05 6.83
CA GLU A 3 -13.73 -20.87 7.43
C GLU A 3 -12.90 -19.63 7.07
N ILE A 4 -13.57 -18.66 6.46
CA ILE A 4 -12.92 -17.45 5.99
C ILE A 4 -12.85 -16.46 7.16
N THR A 5 -11.80 -16.55 7.97
CA THR A 5 -11.46 -15.58 9.02
C THR A 5 -11.02 -14.24 8.41
N SER A 6 -11.19 -13.12 9.14
CA SER A 6 -10.81 -11.78 8.67
C SER A 6 -9.35 -11.69 8.19
N ASP A 7 -8.43 -12.34 8.91
CA ASP A 7 -7.01 -12.43 8.53
C ASP A 7 -6.77 -13.20 7.22
N ASN A 8 -7.62 -14.19 6.93
CA ASN A 8 -7.53 -15.00 5.72
C ASN A 8 -8.09 -14.25 4.49
N LYS A 9 -8.98 -13.27 4.69
CA LYS A 9 -9.52 -12.44 3.60
C LYS A 9 -8.50 -11.46 3.07
N LEU A 10 -7.73 -10.80 3.95
CA LEU A 10 -6.69 -9.85 3.55
C LEU A 10 -5.54 -10.53 2.79
N LYS A 11 -5.20 -11.77 3.16
CA LYS A 11 -4.19 -12.58 2.46
C LYS A 11 -4.55 -12.90 1.01
N ARG A 12 -5.85 -12.87 0.66
CA ARG A 12 -6.34 -13.15 -0.70
C ARG A 12 -6.48 -11.89 -1.56
N LEU A 13 -6.19 -10.70 -1.01
CA LEU A 13 -6.19 -9.47 -1.78
C LEU A 13 -4.92 -9.38 -2.62
N ILE A 14 -5.12 -9.06 -3.90
CA ILE A 14 -4.04 -8.77 -4.84
C ILE A 14 -4.16 -7.30 -5.22
N VAL A 15 -3.13 -6.52 -4.91
CA VAL A 15 -3.05 -5.13 -5.34
C VAL A 15 -2.44 -5.11 -6.74
N VAL A 16 -3.03 -4.35 -7.66
CA VAL A 16 -2.66 -4.37 -9.08
C VAL A 16 -1.77 -3.18 -9.43
N GLY A 17 -0.70 -3.45 -10.17
CA GLY A 17 0.25 -2.45 -10.67
C GLY A 17 1.16 -1.92 -9.58
N ASP A 18 1.44 -0.62 -9.63
CA ASP A 18 2.34 0.08 -8.71
C ASP A 18 1.63 0.66 -7.47
N ARG A 19 0.50 0.06 -7.11
CA ARG A 19 -0.36 0.54 -6.02
C ARG A 19 -0.01 -0.12 -4.70
N VAL A 20 -0.35 0.57 -3.62
CA VAL A 20 -0.13 0.12 -2.25
C VAL A 20 -1.44 0.30 -1.48
N LEU A 21 -1.87 -0.77 -0.82
CA LEU A 21 -3.02 -0.77 0.09
C LEU A 21 -2.52 -0.40 1.49
N ILE A 22 -3.05 0.68 2.02
CA ILE A 22 -2.68 1.24 3.32
C ILE A 22 -3.90 1.26 4.22
N ARG A 23 -3.73 0.90 5.48
CA ARG A 23 -4.70 1.17 6.54
C ARG A 23 -4.33 2.52 7.19
N PRO A 24 -5.11 3.58 7.00
CA PRO A 24 -4.81 4.89 7.58
C PRO A 24 -4.63 4.80 9.09
N LYS A 25 -3.63 5.50 9.62
CA LYS A 25 -3.54 5.75 11.05
C LYS A 25 -4.60 6.81 11.35
N ASN A 26 -5.45 6.57 12.33
CA ASN A 26 -6.46 7.56 12.68
C ASN A 26 -5.77 8.90 12.94
N PRO A 27 -6.29 10.00 12.39
CA PRO A 27 -5.79 11.33 12.71
C PRO A 27 -5.90 11.51 14.22
N VAL A 28 -4.82 11.95 14.84
CA VAL A 28 -4.79 12.12 16.29
C VAL A 28 -5.74 13.29 16.59
N ASP A 29 -6.92 12.98 17.15
CA ASP A 29 -7.91 14.01 17.50
C ASP A 29 -7.36 15.00 18.54
N GLN A 30 -6.28 14.64 19.25
CA GLN A 30 -5.57 15.48 20.19
C GLN A 30 -4.17 15.86 19.68
N THR A 31 -3.85 17.15 19.70
CA THR A 31 -2.47 17.60 19.55
C THR A 31 -1.62 17.09 20.72
N PRO A 32 -0.27 17.07 20.63
CA PRO A 32 0.61 16.74 21.76
C PRO A 32 0.39 17.64 23.00
N THR A 33 -0.26 18.79 22.82
CA THR A 33 -0.67 19.73 23.87
C THR A 33 -2.06 19.48 24.45
N GLY A 34 -2.77 18.43 24.01
CA GLY A 34 -4.08 18.02 24.50
C GLY A 34 -5.27 18.81 23.91
N LEU A 35 -5.07 19.57 22.83
CA LEU A 35 -6.14 20.30 22.17
C LEU A 35 -6.83 19.42 21.14
N TYR A 36 -8.17 19.48 21.12
CA TYR A 36 -8.94 18.79 20.10
C TYR A 36 -8.86 19.51 18.75
N LEU A 37 -8.51 18.76 17.70
CA LEU A 37 -8.53 19.26 16.33
C LEU A 37 -9.97 19.25 15.78
N PRO A 38 -10.45 20.37 15.22
CA PRO A 38 -11.73 20.37 14.50
C PRO A 38 -11.65 19.44 13.28
N PRO A 39 -12.72 18.72 12.92
CA PRO A 39 -12.72 17.77 11.80
C PRO A 39 -12.33 18.42 10.45
N THR A 40 -12.57 19.73 10.31
CA THR A 40 -12.22 20.54 9.12
C THR A 40 -10.71 20.72 8.93
N VAL A 41 -9.90 20.52 9.97
CA VAL A 41 -8.44 20.63 9.89
C VAL A 41 -7.84 19.34 9.34
N THR A 42 -8.37 18.21 9.76
CA THR A 42 -7.96 16.88 9.32
C THR A 42 -8.16 16.67 7.82
N GLU A 43 -9.25 17.19 7.25
CA GLU A 43 -9.48 17.17 5.80
C GLU A 43 -8.52 18.08 5.01
N LYS A 44 -7.92 19.08 5.66
CA LYS A 44 -6.94 19.99 5.05
C LYS A 44 -5.51 19.46 5.08
N GLU A 45 -5.24 18.40 5.82
CA GLU A 45 -3.91 17.80 5.83
C GLU A 45 -3.60 17.19 4.46
N GLN A 46 -2.61 17.79 3.78
CA GLN A 46 -2.18 17.31 2.46
C GLN A 46 -1.52 15.93 2.51
N VAL A 47 -1.06 15.53 3.70
CA VAL A 47 -0.26 14.34 3.96
C VAL A 47 -0.91 13.56 5.09
N GLN A 48 -1.00 12.24 4.92
CA GLN A 48 -1.45 11.31 5.96
C GLN A 48 -0.43 10.20 6.18
N SER A 49 -0.61 9.45 7.27
CA SER A 49 0.21 8.29 7.60
C SER A 49 -0.65 7.05 7.78
N GLY A 50 -0.10 5.88 7.49
CA GLY A 50 -0.80 4.61 7.68
C GLY A 50 0.10 3.40 7.53
N TYR A 51 -0.43 2.23 7.86
CA TYR A 51 0.29 0.96 7.78
C TYR A 51 0.09 0.31 6.41
N VAL A 52 1.17 -0.10 5.76
CA VAL A 52 1.13 -0.83 4.50
C VAL A 52 0.65 -2.26 4.74
N ILE A 53 -0.47 -2.61 4.14
CA ILE A 53 -1.12 -3.91 4.30
C ILE A 53 -0.79 -4.84 3.14
N LYS A 54 -0.80 -4.32 1.91
CA LYS A 54 -0.45 -5.06 0.69
C LYS A 54 0.22 -4.14 -0.31
N VAL A 55 1.14 -4.71 -1.07
CA VAL A 55 1.87 -4.03 -2.15
C VAL A 55 1.56 -4.70 -3.47
N GLY A 56 1.43 -3.91 -4.53
CA GLY A 56 1.29 -4.42 -5.87
C GLY A 56 2.60 -5.02 -6.41
N PRO A 57 2.54 -5.71 -7.55
CA PRO A 57 3.71 -6.31 -8.19
C PRO A 57 4.74 -5.26 -8.66
N GLY A 58 4.32 -4.00 -8.81
CA GLY A 58 5.14 -2.90 -9.29
C GLY A 58 5.04 -2.71 -10.79
N TYR A 59 6.14 -2.35 -11.43
CA TYR A 59 6.15 -1.93 -12.83
C TYR A 59 6.50 -3.10 -13.75
N PRO A 60 5.72 -3.37 -14.81
CA PRO A 60 6.08 -4.41 -15.77
C PRO A 60 7.37 -4.01 -16.50
N ILE A 61 8.33 -4.92 -16.53
CA ILE A 61 9.56 -4.78 -17.33
C ILE A 61 9.27 -5.44 -18.67
N PRO A 62 9.39 -4.72 -19.80
CA PRO A 62 9.35 -5.33 -21.12
C PRO A 62 10.51 -6.32 -21.25
N THR A 63 10.20 -7.61 -21.40
CA THR A 63 11.19 -8.60 -21.83
C THR A 63 11.32 -8.50 -23.35
N PRO A 64 12.55 -8.48 -23.89
CA PRO A 64 12.74 -8.68 -25.32
C PRO A 64 12.15 -10.04 -25.69
N THR A 65 11.34 -10.08 -26.75
CA THR A 65 10.95 -11.34 -27.40
C THR A 65 12.21 -11.96 -27.99
N ASP A 66 12.68 -13.08 -27.42
CA ASP A 66 13.69 -13.92 -28.08
C ASP A 66 13.07 -14.52 -29.36
N ASP A 67 13.67 -14.24 -30.53
CA ASP A 67 13.29 -14.77 -31.86
C ASP A 67 13.62 -16.28 -32.03
N GLU A 68 13.49 -17.09 -30.97
CA GLU A 68 13.76 -18.53 -31.01
C GLU A 68 12.46 -19.34 -31.08
N PRO A 69 12.02 -19.76 -32.29
CA PRO A 69 10.70 -20.37 -32.52
C PRO A 69 10.47 -21.75 -31.88
N TRP A 70 11.48 -22.31 -31.18
CA TRP A 70 11.39 -23.61 -30.50
C TRP A 70 11.27 -23.52 -28.99
N LYS A 71 11.30 -22.32 -28.39
CA LYS A 71 10.94 -22.16 -26.98
C LYS A 71 9.43 -21.92 -26.89
N GLU A 72 8.73 -22.78 -26.17
CA GLU A 72 7.38 -22.47 -25.69
C GLU A 72 7.51 -21.29 -24.72
N THR A 73 7.37 -20.07 -25.24
CA THR A 73 7.48 -18.85 -24.43
C THR A 73 6.20 -18.72 -23.62
N GLU A 74 6.14 -19.36 -22.46
CA GLU A 74 5.35 -18.80 -21.36
C GLU A 74 5.98 -17.44 -21.03
N GLU A 75 5.60 -16.39 -21.76
CA GLU A 75 6.02 -15.00 -21.51
C GLU A 75 5.46 -14.56 -20.15
N LYS A 76 6.14 -14.97 -19.07
CA LYS A 76 5.86 -14.48 -17.73
C LYS A 76 6.37 -13.05 -17.67
N VAL A 77 5.43 -12.10 -17.73
CA VAL A 77 5.70 -10.68 -17.51
C VAL A 77 6.52 -10.53 -16.23
N LYS A 78 7.74 -10.00 -16.36
CA LYS A 78 8.59 -9.69 -15.21
C LYS A 78 8.17 -8.35 -14.64
N TYR A 79 8.19 -8.21 -13.33
CA TYR A 79 7.87 -6.95 -12.65
C TYR A 79 9.08 -6.45 -11.85
N MET A 80 9.31 -5.15 -11.91
CA MET A 80 10.16 -4.44 -10.97
C MET A 80 9.35 -4.19 -9.69
N PRO A 81 9.77 -4.72 -8.53
CA PRO A 81 9.01 -4.61 -7.30
C PRO A 81 8.94 -3.16 -6.79
N LEU A 82 7.96 -2.92 -5.93
CA LEU A 82 7.78 -1.68 -5.19
C LEU A 82 8.84 -1.53 -4.08
N GLN A 83 9.14 -0.28 -3.71
CA GLN A 83 10.02 0.05 -2.59
C GLN A 83 9.29 -0.17 -1.25
N ALA A 84 7.98 0.08 -1.24
CA ALA A 84 7.12 -0.23 -0.11
C ALA A 84 7.04 -1.75 0.11
N GLN A 85 7.02 -2.15 1.37
CA GLN A 85 6.85 -3.54 1.80
C GLN A 85 5.68 -3.66 2.77
N GLU A 86 5.09 -4.86 2.85
CA GLU A 86 4.07 -5.17 3.86
C GLU A 86 4.65 -4.96 5.26
N GLY A 87 3.95 -4.18 6.09
CA GLY A 87 4.39 -3.83 7.45
C GLY A 87 5.06 -2.45 7.58
N ASP A 88 5.46 -1.80 6.48
CA ASP A 88 5.99 -0.44 6.55
C ASP A 88 4.93 0.55 7.06
N VAL A 89 5.36 1.65 7.69
CA VAL A 89 4.53 2.83 7.90
C VAL A 89 4.78 3.81 6.76
N ALA A 90 3.75 4.09 5.97
CA ALA A 90 3.83 4.99 4.83
C ALA A 90 3.28 6.37 5.18
N ILE A 91 4.03 7.41 4.80
CA ILE A 91 3.57 8.80 4.75
C ILE A 91 3.28 9.13 3.30
N TYR A 92 2.05 9.54 2.98
CA TYR A 92 1.57 9.69 1.62
C TYR A 92 0.67 10.91 1.43
N LEU A 93 0.52 11.35 0.18
CA LEU A 93 -0.34 12.47 -0.19
C LEU A 93 -1.82 12.05 -0.21
N GLN A 94 -2.65 12.71 0.62
CA GLN A 94 -4.08 12.39 0.72
C GLN A 94 -4.84 12.62 -0.58
N ARG A 95 -4.47 13.65 -1.36
CA ARG A 95 -5.12 13.99 -2.63
C ARG A 95 -5.10 12.88 -3.69
N ASN A 96 -4.15 11.95 -3.58
CA ASN A 96 -3.98 10.84 -4.52
C ASN A 96 -4.45 9.50 -3.93
N ALA A 97 -5.02 9.53 -2.72
CA ALA A 97 -5.55 8.36 -2.05
C ALA A 97 -6.97 8.06 -2.53
N ILE A 98 -7.25 6.77 -2.77
CA ILE A 98 -8.58 6.27 -3.11
C ILE A 98 -9.11 5.51 -1.89
N ASP A 99 -10.19 6.00 -1.30
CA ASP A 99 -10.85 5.34 -0.17
C ASP A 99 -11.52 4.04 -0.60
N VAL A 100 -11.26 2.97 0.15
CA VAL A 100 -11.85 1.65 -0.08
C VAL A 100 -12.33 1.08 1.24
N VAL A 101 -13.55 0.56 1.27
CA VAL A 101 -14.09 -0.17 2.42
C VAL A 101 -14.04 -1.66 2.13
N PHE A 102 -13.35 -2.42 2.97
CA PHE A 102 -13.25 -3.88 2.85
C PHE A 102 -13.47 -4.52 4.22
N ASN A 103 -14.40 -5.49 4.30
CA ASN A 103 -14.80 -6.14 5.56
C ASN A 103 -15.13 -5.15 6.69
N ASN A 104 -15.89 -4.09 6.38
CA ASN A 104 -16.27 -3.03 7.34
C ASN A 104 -15.08 -2.21 7.91
N GLU A 105 -13.88 -2.36 7.36
CA GLU A 105 -12.72 -1.54 7.69
C GLU A 105 -12.38 -0.59 6.54
N LYS A 106 -11.89 0.60 6.89
CA LYS A 106 -11.45 1.61 5.93
C LYS A 106 -9.99 1.39 5.58
N TYR A 107 -9.72 1.41 4.28
CA TYR A 107 -8.40 1.37 3.69
C TYR A 107 -8.28 2.48 2.66
N VAL A 108 -7.07 2.79 2.27
CA VAL A 108 -6.78 3.65 1.12
C VAL A 108 -5.84 2.94 0.17
N ILE A 109 -6.04 3.18 -1.12
CA ILE A 109 -5.12 2.75 -2.16
C ILE A 109 -4.40 3.99 -2.69
N VAL A 110 -3.07 3.96 -2.68
CA VAL A 110 -2.22 5.01 -3.22
C VAL A 110 -1.21 4.42 -4.21
N PRO A 111 -0.89 5.12 -5.30
CA PRO A 111 0.24 4.74 -6.15
C PRO A 111 1.56 4.99 -5.40
N GLN A 112 2.58 4.17 -5.65
CA GLN A 112 3.89 4.32 -5.00
C GLN A 112 4.46 5.73 -5.15
N ALA A 113 4.26 6.38 -6.30
CA ALA A 113 4.72 7.76 -6.54
C ALA A 113 4.08 8.82 -5.62
N SER A 114 3.01 8.48 -4.90
CA SER A 114 2.36 9.36 -3.91
C SER A 114 2.79 9.09 -2.47
N ILE A 115 3.61 8.06 -2.25
CA ILE A 115 4.26 7.79 -0.97
C ILE A 115 5.50 8.67 -0.90
N LEU A 116 5.58 9.51 0.12
CA LEU A 116 6.67 10.45 0.36
C LEU A 116 7.78 9.82 1.18
N MET A 117 7.41 8.97 2.15
CA MET A 117 8.36 8.33 3.06
C MET A 117 7.81 7.00 3.55
N LEU A 118 8.72 6.06 3.82
CA LEU A 118 8.45 4.79 4.46
C LEU A 118 9.30 4.70 5.73
N GLU A 119 8.66 4.45 6.85
CA GLU A 119 9.31 4.09 8.11
C GLU A 119 9.25 2.56 8.22
N ARG A 120 10.43 1.94 8.13
CA ARG A 120 10.62 0.50 8.30
C ARG A 120 11.30 0.28 9.64
N ILE A 121 10.64 -0.49 10.49
CA ILE A 121 11.27 -1.00 11.71
C ILE A 121 12.16 -2.16 11.23
N GLU A 122 13.34 -1.83 10.71
CA GLU A 122 14.41 -2.81 10.61
C GLU A 122 14.82 -3.17 12.03
N ASP A 123 15.06 -4.46 12.28
CA ASP A 123 15.59 -4.93 13.55
C ASP A 123 16.81 -4.09 13.94
N LEU A 124 16.61 -3.15 14.88
CA LEU A 124 17.65 -2.35 15.56
C LEU A 124 18.62 -3.23 16.39
N PHE A 125 18.61 -4.54 16.17
CA PHE A 125 19.41 -5.55 16.84
C PHE A 125 19.90 -6.57 15.81
N THR A 126 20.98 -6.24 15.10
CA THR A 126 22.00 -7.23 14.74
C THR A 126 23.29 -6.84 15.45
#